data_AF-A0A316R1Q3-F1
#
_entry.id   AF-A0A316R1Q3-F1
#
_cell.length_a   1.000
_cell.length_b   1.000
_cell.length_c   1.000
_cell.angle_alpha   90.00
_cell.angle_beta   90.00
_cell.angle_gamma   90.00
#
_symmetry.space_group_name_H-M   'P 1'
#
loop_
_entity.id
_entity.type
_entity.pdbx_description
1 polymer ?
#
loop_
_entity_poly.entity_id
_entity_poly.type
_entity_poly.pdbx_seq_one_letter_code
_entity_poly.pdbx_strand_id
1 'polypeptide(L)'
;MGAAERSGVRGIPVVAFAGYSGSGKTTVIAALIPHLRRRGLRVAVVKHAAHSFDMSHPGKDSWQFSQAGAEVSVISSPEQTALVERRALQLAEVLERIRDVDLILVEGHKNEPLTQIGVCRAASGNHFTAPVERFIAVVSDLEELSLPVPVFAFGDTEALAGFLAERKDMFTRFADGILEHPANTAQAQQ
;
A
#
# COMPACT_ATOMS: atom_id res chain seq x y z
N MET A 1 7.40 -23.01 18.06
CA MET A 1 5.94 -23.11 17.86
C MET A 1 5.48 -21.90 17.07
N GLY A 2 4.92 -21.95 15.87
CA GLY A 2 5.01 -22.93 14.79
C GLY A 2 5.08 -22.10 13.51
N ALA A 3 6.02 -22.41 12.62
CA ALA A 3 6.02 -21.87 11.28
C ALA A 3 4.91 -22.60 10.52
N ALA A 4 3.70 -22.06 10.55
CA ALA A 4 2.63 -22.53 9.68
C ALA A 4 3.14 -22.41 8.24
N GLU A 5 3.12 -23.54 7.54
CA GLU A 5 3.40 -23.66 6.12
C GLU A 5 2.65 -22.56 5.37
N ARG A 6 3.39 -21.59 4.83
CA ARG A 6 2.82 -20.54 3.99
C ARG A 6 2.44 -21.20 2.67
N SER A 7 1.15 -21.33 2.43
CA SER A 7 0.61 -21.92 1.21
C SER A 7 1.15 -21.22 -0.05
N GLY A 8 1.88 -21.99 -0.87
CA GLY A 8 1.81 -22.04 -2.33
C GLY A 8 2.06 -20.80 -3.22
N VAL A 9 2.06 -19.57 -2.73
CA VAL A 9 2.20 -18.38 -3.58
C VAL A 9 3.46 -17.62 -3.20
N ARG A 10 4.43 -17.56 -4.13
CA ARG A 10 5.66 -16.77 -3.98
C ARG A 10 5.30 -15.28 -3.95
N GLY A 11 6.04 -14.52 -3.12
CA GLY A 11 5.95 -13.07 -3.07
C GLY A 11 4.90 -12.49 -2.13
N ILE A 12 5.20 -11.30 -1.63
CA ILE A 12 4.33 -10.55 -0.72
C ILE A 12 3.21 -9.91 -1.56
N PRO A 13 1.93 -10.07 -1.20
CA PRO A 13 0.84 -9.37 -1.87
C PRO A 13 0.94 -7.85 -1.68
N VAL A 14 0.70 -7.10 -2.75
CA VAL A 14 0.77 -5.64 -2.83
C VAL A 14 -0.53 -5.10 -3.43
N VAL A 15 -1.19 -4.19 -2.73
CA VAL A 15 -2.41 -3.52 -3.23
C VAL A 15 -2.29 -2.01 -3.06
N ALA A 16 -2.64 -1.27 -4.11
CA ALA A 16 -2.58 0.18 -4.12
C ALA A 16 -3.94 0.83 -3.89
N PHE A 17 -3.97 1.99 -3.24
CA PHE A 17 -5.14 2.85 -3.09
C PHE A 17 -4.97 4.05 -4.03
N ALA A 18 -5.82 4.11 -5.05
CA ALA A 18 -5.78 5.12 -6.09
C ALA A 18 -6.92 6.12 -5.93
N GLY A 19 -6.62 7.41 -5.99
CA GLY A 19 -7.60 8.48 -5.85
C GLY A 19 -6.94 9.85 -5.81
N TYR A 20 -7.69 10.90 -6.13
CA TYR A 20 -7.20 12.28 -6.11
C TYR A 20 -6.68 12.71 -4.73
N SER A 21 -5.86 13.77 -4.70
CA SER A 21 -5.44 14.36 -3.42
C SER A 21 -6.68 14.77 -2.60
N GLY A 22 -6.65 14.57 -1.29
CA GLY A 22 -7.79 14.84 -0.42
C GLY A 22 -8.94 13.81 -0.48
N SER A 23 -8.85 12.75 -1.29
CA SER A 23 -9.92 11.73 -1.37
C SER A 23 -10.07 10.85 -0.12
N GLY A 24 -9.16 10.96 0.86
CA GLY A 24 -9.22 10.20 2.12
C GLY A 24 -8.42 8.90 2.16
N LYS A 25 -7.57 8.62 1.16
CA LYS A 25 -6.73 7.40 1.10
C LYS A 25 -5.96 7.12 2.40
N THR A 26 -5.22 8.10 2.91
CA THR A 26 -4.45 7.95 4.16
C THR A 26 -5.35 7.58 5.33
N THR A 27 -6.54 8.21 5.42
CA THR A 27 -7.52 7.92 6.46
C THR A 27 -8.04 6.49 6.37
N VAL A 28 -8.40 6.04 5.16
CA VAL A 28 -8.87 4.66 4.92
C VAL A 28 -7.76 3.66 5.28
N ILE A 29 -6.54 3.86 4.79
CA ILE A 29 -5.40 2.97 5.08
C ILE A 29 -5.12 2.92 6.58
N ALA A 30 -5.04 4.07 7.25
CA ALA A 30 -4.79 4.12 8.69
C ALA A 30 -5.88 3.38 9.49
N ALA A 31 -7.15 3.54 9.10
CA ALA A 31 -8.27 2.85 9.73
C ALA A 31 -8.26 1.34 9.44
N LEU A 32 -7.74 0.88 8.29
CA LEU A 32 -7.64 -0.54 7.95
C LEU A 32 -6.62 -1.31 8.79
N ILE A 33 -5.48 -0.69 9.13
CA ILE A 33 -4.35 -1.36 9.77
C ILE A 33 -4.75 -2.11 11.05
N PRO A 34 -5.50 -1.52 12.01
CA PRO A 34 -5.97 -2.26 13.19
C PRO A 34 -6.81 -3.49 12.85
N HIS A 35 -7.74 -3.40 11.89
CA HIS A 35 -8.60 -4.53 11.49
C HIS A 35 -7.81 -5.65 10.79
N LEU A 36 -6.80 -5.30 9.99
CA LEU A 36 -5.90 -6.27 9.35
C LEU A 36 -4.99 -6.95 10.39
N ARG A 37 -4.46 -6.18 11.35
CA ARG A 37 -3.66 -6.73 12.46
C ARG A 37 -4.46 -7.68 13.34
N ARG A 38 -5.74 -7.38 13.65
CA ARG A 38 -6.63 -8.29 14.37
C ARG A 38 -6.86 -9.62 13.65
N ARG A 39 -6.67 -9.64 12.32
CA ARG A 39 -6.74 -10.84 11.48
C ARG A 39 -5.38 -11.56 11.35
N GLY A 40 -4.38 -11.17 12.15
CA GLY A 40 -3.06 -11.81 12.17
C GLY A 40 -2.13 -11.38 11.04
N LEU A 41 -2.46 -10.33 10.28
CA LEU A 41 -1.61 -9.84 9.20
C LEU A 41 -0.60 -8.81 9.71
N ARG A 42 0.68 -9.00 9.38
CA ARG A 42 1.72 -7.98 9.49
C ARG A 42 1.64 -7.12 8.23
N VAL A 43 1.47 -5.81 8.40
CA VAL A 43 1.19 -4.90 7.28
C VAL A 43 2.30 -3.86 7.15
N ALA A 44 2.79 -3.65 5.93
CA ALA A 44 3.59 -2.47 5.59
C ALA A 44 2.76 -1.46 4.82
N VAL A 45 3.10 -0.18 4.93
CA VAL A 45 2.51 0.90 4.14
C VAL A 45 3.61 1.64 3.40
N VAL A 46 3.44 1.80 2.09
CA VAL A 46 4.31 2.63 1.24
C VAL A 46 3.49 3.81 0.77
N LYS A 47 3.97 5.03 1.00
CA LYS A 47 3.33 6.24 0.52
C LYS A 47 4.23 6.97 -0.46
N HIS A 48 3.72 7.22 -1.65
CA HIS A 48 4.39 8.08 -2.63
C HIS A 48 3.89 9.51 -2.48
N ALA A 49 4.71 10.39 -1.90
CA ALA A 49 4.39 11.81 -1.79
C ALA A 49 4.69 12.52 -3.11
N ALA A 50 3.80 13.42 -3.55
CA ALA A 50 3.98 14.21 -4.76
C ALA A 50 5.02 15.35 -4.62
N HIS A 51 5.42 15.68 -3.37
CA HIS A 51 6.41 16.70 -3.04
C HIS A 51 7.46 16.13 -2.09
N SER A 52 8.60 16.81 -1.97
CA SER A 52 9.59 16.49 -0.94
C SER A 52 8.90 16.51 0.43
N PHE A 53 9.01 15.39 1.14
CA PHE A 53 8.54 15.27 2.51
C PHE A 53 9.76 15.21 3.43
N ASP A 54 9.69 15.90 4.56
CA ASP A 54 10.70 15.75 5.61
C ASP A 54 10.07 14.97 6.76
N MET A 55 10.48 13.71 6.92
CA MET A 55 10.14 12.91 8.10
C MET A 55 11.10 13.20 9.27
N SER A 56 12.25 13.81 8.99
CA SER A 56 13.23 14.17 10.00
C SER A 56 12.88 15.53 10.60
N HIS A 57 12.99 15.64 11.93
CA HIS A 57 12.70 16.88 12.64
C HIS A 57 14.03 17.50 13.07
N PRO A 58 14.19 18.83 12.97
CA PRO A 58 15.36 19.51 13.49
C PRO A 58 15.64 19.10 14.95
N GLY A 59 16.90 18.75 15.24
CA GLY A 59 17.34 18.36 16.59
C GLY A 59 17.43 16.85 16.86
N LYS A 60 17.06 15.97 15.92
CA LYS A 60 17.35 14.52 16.02
C LYS A 60 18.66 14.15 15.32
N ASP A 61 19.33 13.10 15.78
CA ASP A 61 20.62 12.64 15.21
C ASP A 61 20.52 12.33 13.71
N SER A 62 19.42 11.73 13.25
CA SER A 62 19.20 11.43 11.82
C SER A 62 19.10 12.68 10.96
N TRP A 63 18.54 13.76 11.51
CA TRP A 63 18.50 15.06 10.85
C TRP A 63 19.92 15.64 10.76
N GLN A 64 20.70 15.60 11.85
CA GLN A 64 22.07 16.09 11.86
C GLN A 64 22.97 15.33 10.86
N PHE A 65 22.88 14.00 10.79
CA PHE A 65 23.63 13.20 9.82
C PHE A 65 23.23 13.54 8.37
N SER A 66 21.93 13.71 8.12
CA SER A 66 21.43 14.09 6.80
C SER A 66 21.96 15.47 6.38
N GLN A 67 21.96 16.45 7.29
CA GLN A 67 22.49 17.79 7.04
C GLN A 67 24.02 17.81 6.88
N ALA A 68 24.73 16.89 7.56
CA ALA A 68 26.16 16.69 7.39
C ALA A 68 26.53 16.00 6.07
N GLY A 69 25.55 15.57 5.26
CA GLY A 69 25.76 14.99 3.93
C GLY A 69 25.75 13.47 3.87
N ALA A 70 25.26 12.78 4.91
CA ALA A 70 25.06 11.34 4.84
C ALA A 70 23.98 11.00 3.77
N GLU A 71 24.35 10.19 2.78
CA GLU A 71 23.38 9.68 1.79
C GLU A 71 22.39 8.71 2.41
N VAL A 72 22.83 7.96 3.42
CA VAL A 72 22.02 6.99 4.18
C VAL A 72 22.30 7.20 5.66
N SER A 73 21.24 7.28 6.47
CA SER A 73 21.33 7.25 7.92
C SER A 73 20.37 6.23 8.51
N VAL A 74 20.83 5.50 9.53
CA VAL A 74 20.06 4.46 10.22
C VAL A 74 20.13 4.70 11.72
N ILE A 75 18.98 4.75 12.38
CA ILE A 75 18.85 4.76 13.84
C ILE A 75 18.10 3.50 14.25
N SER A 76 18.61 2.78 15.25
CA SER A 76 17.97 1.57 15.75
C SER A 76 17.93 1.57 17.28
N SER A 77 16.82 1.08 17.82
CA SER A 77 16.64 0.69 19.23
C SER A 77 16.08 -0.74 19.29
N PRO A 78 15.92 -1.33 20.48
CA PRO A 78 15.24 -2.61 20.64
C PRO A 78 13.78 -2.63 20.12
N GLU A 79 13.11 -1.48 20.06
CA GLU A 79 11.68 -1.35 19.72
C GLU A 79 11.44 -0.88 18.28
N GLN A 80 12.38 -0.14 17.66
CA GLN A 80 12.18 0.43 16.33
C GLN A 80 13.48 0.73 15.59
N THR A 81 13.38 0.72 14.26
CA THR A 81 14.45 1.17 13.35
C THR A 81 13.90 2.23 12.40
N ALA A 82 14.65 3.30 12.21
CA ALA A 82 14.39 4.33 11.21
C ALA A 82 15.55 4.35 10.20
N LEU A 83 15.22 4.36 8.92
CA LEU A 83 16.16 4.47 7.81
C LEU A 83 15.75 5.67 6.95
N VAL A 84 16.72 6.53 6.64
CA VAL A 84 16.54 7.69 5.76
C VAL A 84 17.58 7.59 4.65
N GLU A 85 17.10 7.65 3.40
CA GLU A 85 17.94 7.69 2.21
C GLU A 85 17.67 8.94 1.40
N ARG A 86 18.72 9.69 1.05
CA ARG A 86 18.63 10.95 0.31
C ARG A 86 18.73 10.74 -1.20
N ARG A 87 17.92 9.83 -1.73
CA ARG A 87 17.81 9.54 -3.17
C ARG A 87 16.38 9.13 -3.54
N ALA A 88 16.01 9.36 -4.79
CA ALA A 88 14.76 8.83 -5.33
C ALA A 88 14.94 7.33 -5.61
N LEU A 89 14.00 6.53 -5.11
CA LEU A 89 13.94 5.08 -5.34
C LEU A 89 12.71 4.76 -6.18
N GLN A 90 12.84 3.81 -7.10
CA GLN A 90 11.70 3.18 -7.76
C GLN A 90 10.91 2.35 -6.75
N LEU A 91 9.64 2.07 -7.05
CA LEU A 91 8.79 1.32 -6.12
C LEU A 91 9.41 -0.05 -5.80
N ALA A 92 9.91 -0.78 -6.79
CA ALA A 92 10.53 -2.08 -6.59
C ALA A 92 11.67 -2.01 -5.55
N GLU A 93 12.57 -1.03 -5.67
CA GLU A 93 13.67 -0.82 -4.71
C GLU A 93 13.13 -0.50 -3.29
N VAL A 94 12.06 0.28 -3.18
CA VAL A 94 11.41 0.52 -1.87
C VAL A 94 10.85 -0.78 -1.29
N LEU A 95 10.19 -1.60 -2.12
CA LEU A 95 9.62 -2.88 -1.69
C LEU A 95 10.69 -3.89 -1.29
N GLU A 96 11.89 -3.88 -1.89
CA GLU A 96 13.03 -4.74 -1.48
C GLU A 96 13.46 -4.51 -0.03
N ARG A 97 13.23 -3.30 0.50
CA ARG A 97 13.56 -2.95 1.89
C ARG A 97 12.53 -3.51 2.89
N ILE A 98 11.37 -3.95 2.41
CA ILE A 98 10.26 -4.43 3.25
C ILE A 98 10.40 -5.93 3.43
N ARG A 99 10.55 -6.36 4.68
CA ARG A 99 10.67 -7.77 5.08
C ARG A 99 9.71 -8.09 6.21
N ASP A 100 9.44 -9.38 6.40
CA ASP A 100 8.66 -9.89 7.53
C ASP A 100 7.23 -9.32 7.66
N VAL A 101 6.59 -9.07 6.52
CA VAL A 101 5.17 -8.68 6.43
C VAL A 101 4.39 -9.65 5.56
N ASP A 102 3.06 -9.61 5.69
CA ASP A 102 2.13 -10.50 4.99
C ASP A 102 1.29 -9.75 3.94
N LEU A 103 1.31 -8.41 3.96
CA LEU A 103 0.61 -7.53 3.02
C LEU A 103 1.27 -6.15 2.96
N ILE A 104 1.39 -5.58 1.75
CA ILE A 104 1.86 -4.21 1.53
C ILE A 104 0.72 -3.37 0.96
N LEU A 105 0.42 -2.25 1.63
CA LEU A 105 -0.54 -1.25 1.16
C LEU A 105 0.21 -0.07 0.55
N VAL A 106 -0.11 0.29 -0.69
CA VAL A 106 0.53 1.41 -1.38
C VAL A 106 -0.44 2.58 -1.49
N GLU A 107 -0.10 3.74 -0.94
CA GLU A 107 -0.79 4.99 -1.21
C GLU A 107 -0.06 5.74 -2.34
N GLY A 108 -0.67 5.81 -3.53
CA GLY A 108 -0.08 6.46 -4.70
C GLY A 108 0.41 5.47 -5.76
N HIS A 109 1.51 5.81 -6.45
CA HIS A 109 2.07 5.01 -7.56
C HIS A 109 1.04 4.65 -8.65
N LYS A 110 0.21 5.62 -9.07
CA LYS A 110 -0.88 5.42 -10.04
C LYS A 110 -0.44 4.84 -11.40
N ASN A 111 0.84 5.02 -11.76
CA ASN A 111 1.40 4.55 -13.03
C ASN A 111 1.99 3.13 -12.94
N GLU A 112 2.17 2.60 -11.73
CA GLU A 112 2.68 1.23 -11.56
C GLU A 112 1.59 0.21 -11.90
N PRO A 113 1.95 -0.98 -12.42
CA PRO A 113 1.01 -2.06 -12.75
C PRO A 113 0.57 -2.81 -11.49
N LEU A 114 0.09 -2.07 -10.49
CA LEU A 114 -0.44 -2.60 -9.25
C LEU A 114 -1.93 -2.86 -9.37
N THR A 115 -2.39 -3.93 -8.74
CA THR A 115 -3.80 -4.11 -8.39
C THR A 115 -4.25 -2.96 -7.49
N GLN A 116 -5.40 -2.36 -7.79
CA GLN A 116 -5.83 -1.10 -7.18
C GLN A 116 -7.22 -1.17 -6.55
N ILE A 117 -7.37 -0.44 -5.43
CA ILE A 117 -8.63 -0.03 -4.81
C ILE A 117 -8.88 1.43 -5.17
N GLY A 118 -10.01 1.73 -5.79
CA GLY A 118 -10.38 3.12 -6.12
C GLY A 118 -10.91 3.83 -4.89
N VAL A 119 -10.50 5.08 -4.64
CA VAL A 119 -10.98 5.90 -3.53
C VAL A 119 -11.46 7.24 -4.08
N CYS A 120 -12.77 7.48 -4.00
CA CYS A 120 -13.39 8.70 -4.48
C CYS A 120 -14.35 9.26 -3.43
N ARG A 121 -14.32 10.58 -3.23
CA ARG A 121 -15.19 11.26 -2.27
C ARG A 121 -16.06 12.28 -3.00
N ALA A 122 -17.37 12.29 -2.75
CA ALA A 122 -18.33 13.21 -3.33
C ALA A 122 -17.93 14.68 -3.12
N ALA A 123 -17.51 15.01 -1.90
CA ALA A 123 -17.03 16.36 -1.54
C ALA A 123 -15.80 16.83 -2.35
N SER A 124 -15.08 15.92 -3.02
CA SER A 124 -13.95 16.32 -3.87
C SER A 124 -14.38 16.87 -5.23
N GLY A 125 -15.63 16.67 -5.65
CA GLY A 125 -16.13 17.03 -6.98
C GLY A 125 -15.45 16.28 -8.14
N ASN A 126 -14.62 15.28 -7.85
CA ASN A 126 -13.90 14.49 -8.84
C ASN A 126 -14.58 13.14 -9.08
N HIS A 127 -14.23 12.50 -10.20
CA HIS A 127 -14.53 11.09 -10.46
C HIS A 127 -13.40 10.19 -9.94
N PHE A 128 -13.43 8.90 -10.28
CA PHE A 128 -12.29 8.02 -10.08
C PHE A 128 -11.11 8.40 -10.98
N THR A 129 -9.88 8.12 -10.55
CA THR A 129 -8.66 8.46 -11.29
C THR A 129 -8.40 7.55 -12.50
N ALA A 130 -9.21 6.51 -12.67
CA ALA A 130 -9.14 5.54 -13.76
C ALA A 130 -10.55 4.92 -13.96
N PRO A 131 -10.79 4.23 -15.10
CA PRO A 131 -12.00 3.43 -15.27
C PRO A 131 -12.20 2.45 -14.12
N VAL A 132 -13.45 2.22 -13.71
CA VAL A 132 -13.76 1.42 -12.51
C VAL A 132 -13.30 -0.03 -12.65
N GLU A 133 -13.26 -0.54 -13.89
CA GLU A 133 -12.81 -1.89 -14.24
C GLU A 133 -11.33 -2.13 -13.93
N ARG A 134 -10.56 -1.06 -13.71
CA ARG A 134 -9.16 -1.16 -13.24
C ARG A 134 -9.07 -1.48 -11.75
N PHE A 135 -10.14 -1.24 -10.99
CA PHE A 135 -10.15 -1.50 -9.55
C PHE A 135 -10.75 -2.87 -9.24
N ILE A 136 -10.26 -3.50 -8.17
CA ILE A 136 -10.85 -4.74 -7.66
C ILE A 136 -11.97 -4.49 -6.63
N ALA A 137 -12.04 -3.26 -6.11
CA ALA A 137 -13.09 -2.71 -5.27
C ALA A 137 -12.93 -1.19 -5.19
N VAL A 138 -13.95 -0.49 -4.69
CA VAL A 138 -13.89 0.96 -4.48
C VAL A 138 -14.36 1.37 -3.08
N VAL A 139 -13.82 2.48 -2.58
CA VAL A 139 -14.26 3.16 -1.37
C VAL A 139 -14.84 4.52 -1.77
N SER A 140 -16.13 4.73 -1.52
CA SER A 140 -16.79 5.97 -1.92
C SER A 140 -18.06 6.29 -1.15
N ASP A 141 -18.42 7.57 -1.15
CA ASP A 141 -19.69 8.14 -0.67
C ASP A 141 -20.47 8.82 -1.81
N LEU A 142 -20.14 8.53 -3.07
CA LEU A 142 -20.95 8.94 -4.22
C LEU A 142 -22.29 8.21 -4.19
N GLU A 143 -23.37 8.95 -4.46
CA GLU A 143 -24.71 8.41 -4.57
C GLU A 143 -24.86 7.57 -5.84
N GLU A 144 -25.76 6.59 -5.81
CA GLU A 144 -26.18 5.79 -6.98
C GLU A 144 -25.05 5.03 -7.72
N LEU A 145 -24.01 4.60 -7.00
CA LEU A 145 -22.96 3.75 -7.57
C LEU A 145 -23.48 2.32 -7.85
N SER A 146 -23.79 2.03 -9.11
CA SER A 146 -23.96 0.66 -9.61
C SER A 146 -22.71 0.25 -10.39
N LEU A 147 -21.77 -0.42 -9.71
CA LEU A 147 -20.47 -0.78 -10.26
C LEU A 147 -20.29 -2.31 -10.30
N PRO A 148 -19.51 -2.85 -11.26
CA PRO A 148 -19.26 -4.29 -11.37
C PRO A 148 -18.29 -4.83 -10.29
N VAL A 149 -17.91 -3.99 -9.32
CA VAL A 149 -16.92 -4.29 -8.27
C VAL A 149 -17.51 -3.92 -6.91
N PRO A 150 -17.06 -4.55 -5.80
CA PRO A 150 -17.52 -4.21 -4.47
C PRO A 150 -17.32 -2.73 -4.14
N VAL A 151 -18.33 -2.11 -3.54
CA VAL A 151 -18.33 -0.71 -3.09
C VAL A 151 -18.39 -0.70 -1.56
N PHE A 152 -17.49 0.04 -0.93
CA PHE A 152 -17.43 0.23 0.52
C PHE A 152 -17.61 1.71 0.84
N ALA A 153 -18.34 2.03 1.92
CA ALA A 153 -18.33 3.37 2.47
C ALA A 153 -17.00 3.62 3.22
N PHE A 154 -16.67 4.90 3.47
CA PHE A 154 -15.48 5.26 4.26
C PHE A 154 -15.49 4.69 5.69
N GLY A 155 -16.67 4.36 6.23
CA GLY A 155 -16.84 3.73 7.55
C GLY A 155 -16.75 2.20 7.55
N ASP A 156 -16.78 1.55 6.38
CA ASP A 156 -16.85 0.08 6.27
C ASP A 156 -15.46 -0.58 6.37
N THR A 157 -14.56 -0.01 7.18
CA THR A 157 -13.15 -0.41 7.24
C THR A 157 -12.97 -1.84 7.73
N GLU A 158 -13.87 -2.34 8.58
CA GLU A 158 -13.87 -3.75 8.99
C GLU A 158 -14.22 -4.70 7.85
N ALA A 159 -15.24 -4.36 7.05
CA ALA A 159 -15.66 -5.16 5.90
C ALA A 159 -14.59 -5.14 4.81
N LEU A 160 -14.03 -3.96 4.52
CA LEU A 160 -12.92 -3.83 3.58
C LEU A 160 -11.69 -4.61 4.05
N ALA A 161 -11.36 -4.62 5.35
CA ALA A 161 -10.27 -5.45 5.87
C ALA A 161 -10.54 -6.95 5.72
N GLY A 162 -11.81 -7.39 5.87
CA GLY A 162 -12.22 -8.77 5.57
C GLY A 162 -11.98 -9.12 4.11
N PHE A 163 -12.48 -8.29 3.20
CA PHE A 163 -12.27 -8.43 1.76
C PHE A 163 -10.77 -8.51 1.41
N LEU A 164 -9.94 -7.60 1.95
CA LEU A 164 -8.51 -7.59 1.65
C LEU A 164 -7.77 -8.82 2.20
N ALA A 165 -8.20 -9.36 3.34
CA ALA A 165 -7.59 -10.55 3.93
C ALA A 165 -7.94 -11.82 3.15
N GLU A 166 -9.17 -11.92 2.66
CA GLU A 166 -9.69 -13.08 1.92
C GLU A 166 -9.25 -13.10 0.46
N ARG A 167 -9.06 -11.93 -0.16
CA ARG A 167 -8.82 -11.78 -1.61
C ARG A 167 -7.38 -11.46 -1.99
N LYS A 168 -6.41 -11.83 -1.14
CA LYS A 168 -4.97 -11.58 -1.39
C LYS A 168 -4.46 -12.25 -2.68
N ASP A 169 -5.12 -13.30 -3.15
CA ASP A 169 -4.86 -13.95 -4.44
C ASP A 169 -5.01 -12.99 -5.63
N MET A 170 -5.86 -11.97 -5.51
CA MET A 170 -6.08 -10.97 -6.56
C MET A 170 -4.99 -9.90 -6.64
N PHE A 171 -4.07 -9.83 -5.67
CA PHE A 171 -3.14 -8.72 -5.57
C PHE A 171 -1.86 -8.99 -6.36
N THR A 172 -1.27 -7.93 -6.92
CA THR A 172 0.10 -7.94 -7.44
C THR A 172 1.04 -8.56 -6.42
N ARG A 173 1.96 -9.40 -6.89
CA ARG A 173 2.97 -10.05 -6.06
C ARG A 173 4.29 -9.34 -6.22
N PHE A 174 4.97 -9.14 -5.10
CA PHE A 174 6.35 -8.68 -5.09
C PHE A 174 7.27 -9.80 -4.64
N ALA A 175 8.15 -10.25 -5.54
CA ALA A 175 9.17 -11.26 -5.28
C ALA A 175 10.42 -10.96 -6.10
N ASP A 176 11.60 -11.15 -5.52
CA ASP A 176 12.89 -11.10 -6.23
C ASP A 176 13.07 -9.82 -7.08
N GLY A 177 12.61 -8.67 -6.57
CA GLY A 177 12.70 -7.36 -7.25
C GLY A 177 11.64 -7.11 -8.32
N ILE A 178 10.72 -8.05 -8.53
CA ILE A 178 9.75 -8.03 -9.63
C ILE A 178 8.33 -7.86 -9.07
N LEU A 179 7.54 -7.01 -9.74
CA LEU A 179 6.10 -6.87 -9.55
C LEU A 179 5.36 -7.73 -10.58
N GLU A 180 4.68 -8.76 -10.12
CA GLU A 180 3.91 -9.68 -10.96
C GLU A 180 2.41 -9.41 -10.78
N HIS A 181 1.79 -8.81 -11.79
CA HIS A 181 0.34 -8.61 -11.78
C HIS A 181 -0.38 -9.94 -12.10
N PRO A 182 -1.42 -10.35 -11.33
CA PRO A 182 -2.06 -11.66 -11.50
C PRO A 182 -2.64 -11.90 -12.90
N ALA A 183 -3.07 -10.85 -13.60
CA ALA A 183 -3.51 -10.94 -14.99
C ALA A 183 -2.42 -11.44 -15.96
N ASN A 184 -1.14 -11.21 -15.65
CA ASN A 184 -0.01 -11.64 -16.49
C ASN A 184 0.42 -13.08 -16.16
N THR A 185 0.22 -13.53 -14.92
CA THR A 185 0.58 -14.88 -14.47
C THR A 185 -0.33 -15.95 -15.09
N ALA A 186 -1.60 -15.63 -15.35
CA ALA A 186 -2.56 -16.55 -15.97
C ALA A 186 -2.25 -16.88 -17.46
N GLN A 187 -1.45 -16.04 -18.14
CA GLN A 187 -1.05 -16.25 -19.54
C GLN A 187 0.26 -17.05 -19.68
N ALA A 188 1.05 -17.18 -18.63
CA ALA A 188 2.33 -17.92 -18.65
C ALA A 188 2.17 -19.43 -18.34
N GLN A 189 0.94 -19.89 -18.09
CA GLN A 189 0.61 -21.29 -17.82
C GLN A 189 -0.19 -21.95 -18.97
N GLN A 190 -0.25 -21.31 -20.13
CA GLN A 190 -0.79 -21.85 -21.39
C GLN A 190 0.32 -21.93 -22.43
#